data_AF-A0A8E4IJ70-F1
#
_entry.id   AF-A0A8E4IJ70-F1
#
_cell.length_a   1.000
_cell.length_b   1.000
_cell.length_c   1.000
_cell.angle_alpha   90.00
_cell.angle_beta   90.00
_cell.angle_gamma   90.00
#
_symmetry.space_group_name_H-M   'P 1'
#
loop_
_entity.id
_entity.type
_entity.pdbx_description
1 polymer ?
#
loop_
_entity_poly.entity_id
_entity_poly.type
_entity_poly.pdbx_seq_one_letter_code
_entity_poly.pdbx_strand_id
1 'polypeptide(L)'
;MESNIKGLVAAGHEMASELKAECGAVDMRSVAKLISDLATQLEVQLVRANALAEDHQRAIESIKQADAAVKLVHEKFSALAAENARLKSAHPQPFGPEMMKALDAYEKYQDEVPETGMLNAFFILRDSIRVDTPATDAFLAEVRAQGVEMAMEHMQSSGSLTFGDCYISLNEFAAELRKGGNQ
;
A
#
# COMPACT_ATOMS: atom_id res chain seq x y z
N MET A 1 0.09 -31.46 22.42
CA MET A 1 -1.37 -31.24 22.38
C MET A 1 -2.07 -32.21 21.42
N GLU A 2 -1.58 -32.37 20.18
CA GLU A 2 -2.08 -33.37 19.21
C GLU A 2 -2.06 -34.82 19.72
N SER A 3 -1.06 -35.19 20.53
CA SER A 3 -0.90 -36.52 21.11
C SER A 3 -2.01 -36.92 22.10
N ASN A 4 -2.62 -35.94 22.78
CA ASN A 4 -3.63 -36.23 23.82
C ASN A 4 -5.03 -36.44 23.21
N ILE A 5 -5.33 -35.78 22.09
CA ILE A 5 -6.61 -35.94 21.38
C ILE A 5 -6.65 -37.29 20.69
N LYS A 6 -5.56 -37.69 20.02
CA LYS A 6 -5.45 -39.02 19.42
C LYS A 6 -5.60 -40.14 20.46
N GLY A 7 -5.00 -39.96 21.65
CA GLY A 7 -5.16 -40.89 22.76
C GLY A 7 -6.59 -40.96 23.30
N LEU A 8 -7.27 -39.82 23.44
CA LEU A 8 -8.66 -39.80 23.93
C LEU A 8 -9.67 -40.36 22.92
N VAL A 9 -9.46 -40.08 21.64
CA VAL A 9 -10.25 -40.66 20.54
C VAL A 9 -10.08 -42.18 20.50
N ALA A 10 -8.85 -42.68 20.65
CA ALA A 10 -8.58 -44.12 20.73
C ALA A 10 -9.26 -44.76 21.95
N ALA A 11 -9.12 -44.17 23.15
CA ALA A 11 -9.75 -44.66 24.36
C ALA A 11 -11.29 -44.63 24.28
N GLY A 12 -11.87 -43.60 23.66
CA GLY A 12 -13.31 -43.54 23.40
C GLY A 12 -13.79 -44.62 22.44
N HIS A 13 -13.03 -44.92 21.38
CA HIS A 13 -13.35 -46.01 20.46
C HIS A 13 -13.24 -47.39 21.10
N GLU A 14 -12.22 -47.62 21.92
CA GLU A 14 -12.01 -48.86 22.68
C GLU A 14 -13.18 -49.10 23.64
N MET A 15 -13.54 -48.10 24.45
CA MET A 15 -14.65 -48.20 25.40
C MET A 15 -16.02 -48.35 24.70
N ALA A 16 -16.25 -47.70 23.55
CA ALA A 16 -17.45 -47.91 22.74
C ALA A 16 -17.53 -49.33 22.15
N SER A 17 -16.38 -49.94 21.83
CA SER A 17 -16.28 -51.33 21.38
C SER A 17 -16.56 -52.31 22.52
N GLU A 18 -16.06 -52.05 23.73
CA GLU A 18 -16.34 -52.81 24.95
C GLU A 18 -17.83 -52.74 25.34
N LEU A 19 -18.43 -51.54 25.31
CA LEU A 19 -19.86 -51.31 25.57
C LEU A 19 -20.77 -52.11 24.62
N LYS A 20 -20.30 -52.35 23.39
CA LYS A 20 -21.00 -53.13 22.37
C LYS A 20 -20.84 -54.64 22.56
N ALA A 21 -19.79 -55.08 23.27
CA ALA A 21 -19.41 -56.49 23.39
C ALA A 21 -19.92 -57.17 24.68
N GLU A 22 -20.10 -56.45 25.79
CA GLU A 22 -20.44 -57.06 27.09
C GLU A 22 -21.75 -56.56 27.73
N CYS A 23 -22.58 -57.51 28.15
CA CYS A 23 -23.75 -57.26 29.02
C CYS A 23 -23.37 -57.34 30.52
N GLY A 24 -22.19 -56.84 30.92
CA GLY A 24 -21.67 -56.98 32.28
C GLY A 24 -20.79 -55.80 32.72
N ALA A 25 -21.25 -55.09 33.76
CA ALA A 25 -20.51 -54.16 34.62
C ALA A 25 -19.48 -53.21 33.97
N VAL A 26 -19.97 -52.18 33.27
CA VAL A 26 -19.19 -50.98 32.97
C VAL A 26 -18.81 -50.25 34.27
N ASP A 27 -17.53 -49.93 34.48
CA ASP A 27 -17.11 -49.04 35.57
C ASP A 27 -17.55 -47.60 35.26
N MET A 28 -18.62 -47.15 35.91
CA MET A 28 -19.17 -45.81 35.74
C MET A 28 -18.16 -44.70 36.09
N ARG A 29 -17.12 -44.97 36.89
CA ARG A 29 -16.06 -43.98 37.16
C ARG A 29 -15.16 -43.76 35.94
N SER A 30 -14.81 -44.82 35.23
CA SER A 30 -14.01 -44.76 34.00
C SER A 30 -14.76 -44.04 32.88
N VAL A 31 -16.06 -44.29 32.73
CA VAL A 31 -16.93 -43.56 31.79
C VAL A 31 -17.03 -42.08 32.17
N ALA A 32 -17.26 -41.76 33.45
CA ALA A 32 -17.33 -40.37 33.90
C ALA A 32 -16.01 -39.61 33.65
N LYS A 33 -14.86 -40.27 33.85
CA LYS A 33 -13.55 -39.70 33.56
C LYS A 33 -13.36 -39.43 32.07
N LEU A 34 -13.69 -40.38 31.19
CA LEU A 34 -13.62 -40.19 29.74
C LEU A 34 -14.51 -39.03 29.27
N ILE A 35 -15.73 -38.92 29.80
CA ILE A 35 -16.65 -37.83 29.48
C ILE A 35 -16.05 -36.48 29.91
N SER A 36 -15.49 -36.41 31.11
CA SER A 36 -14.83 -35.19 31.62
C SER A 36 -13.62 -34.80 30.77
N ASP A 37 -12.80 -35.78 30.40
CA ASP A 37 -11.62 -35.56 29.57
C ASP A 37 -12.03 -35.09 28.15
N LEU A 38 -13.09 -35.68 27.58
CA LEU A 38 -13.63 -35.29 26.28
C LEU A 38 -14.24 -33.88 26.31
N ALA A 39 -15.00 -33.55 27.35
CA ALA A 39 -15.56 -32.21 27.53
C ALA A 39 -14.45 -31.15 27.60
N THR A 40 -13.40 -31.41 28.40
CA THR A 40 -12.23 -30.54 28.50
C THR A 40 -11.53 -30.38 27.14
N GLN A 41 -11.39 -31.45 26.37
CA GLN A 41 -10.78 -31.38 25.04
C GLN A 41 -11.63 -30.61 24.03
N LEU A 42 -12.96 -30.74 24.08
CA LEU A 42 -13.88 -29.96 23.23
C LEU A 42 -13.78 -28.47 23.54
N GLU A 43 -13.70 -28.08 24.81
CA GLU A 43 -13.47 -26.68 25.21
C GLU A 43 -12.13 -26.16 24.67
N VAL A 44 -11.06 -26.93 24.80
CA VAL A 44 -9.74 -26.56 24.23
C VAL A 44 -9.80 -26.41 22.71
N GLN A 45 -10.49 -27.32 22.01
CA GLN A 45 -10.66 -27.20 20.55
C GLN A 45 -11.50 -25.99 20.15
N LEU A 46 -12.55 -25.67 20.91
CA LEU A 46 -13.37 -24.49 20.65
C LEU A 46 -12.55 -23.20 20.79
N VAL A 47 -11.77 -23.06 21.86
CA VAL A 47 -10.89 -21.91 22.07
C VAL A 47 -9.86 -21.80 20.94
N ARG A 48 -9.23 -22.92 20.55
CA ARG A 48 -8.25 -22.94 19.46
C ARG A 48 -8.89 -22.58 18.11
N ALA A 49 -10.09 -23.08 17.82
CA ALA A 49 -10.82 -22.78 16.60
C ALA A 49 -11.19 -21.29 16.52
N ASN A 50 -11.63 -20.71 17.63
CA ASN A 50 -11.93 -19.27 17.71
C ASN A 50 -10.67 -18.42 17.48
N ALA A 51 -9.56 -18.75 18.15
CA ALA A 51 -8.30 -18.04 17.95
C ALA A 51 -7.79 -18.13 16.50
N LEU A 52 -7.91 -19.31 15.88
CA LEU A 52 -7.53 -19.50 14.47
C LEU A 52 -8.45 -18.71 13.52
N ALA A 53 -9.75 -18.63 13.83
CA ALA A 53 -10.69 -17.83 13.04
C ALA A 53 -10.37 -16.33 13.12
N GLU A 54 -10.02 -15.83 14.32
CA GLU A 54 -9.56 -14.45 14.52
C GLU A 54 -8.25 -14.18 13.78
N ASP A 55 -7.27 -15.08 13.86
CA ASP A 55 -6.01 -14.98 13.12
C ASP A 55 -6.23 -14.95 11.60
N HIS A 56 -7.11 -15.82 11.09
CA HIS A 56 -7.46 -15.84 9.67
C HIS A 56 -8.17 -14.56 9.24
N GLN A 57 -9.09 -14.03 10.05
CA GLN A 57 -9.75 -12.76 9.75
C GLN A 57 -8.74 -11.61 9.68
N ARG A 58 -7.82 -11.52 10.67
CA ARG A 58 -6.74 -10.51 10.67
C ARG A 58 -5.82 -10.65 9.45
N ALA A 59 -5.47 -11.88 9.06
CA ALA A 59 -4.66 -12.13 7.87
C ALA A 59 -5.37 -11.68 6.58
N ILE A 60 -6.67 -11.97 6.45
CA ILE A 60 -7.48 -11.54 5.29
C ILE A 60 -7.52 -10.01 5.20
N GLU A 61 -7.72 -9.32 6.31
CA GLU A 61 -7.74 -7.86 6.34
C GLU A 61 -6.38 -7.26 5.97
N SER A 62 -5.29 -7.81 6.52
CA SER A 62 -3.92 -7.39 6.18
C SER A 62 -3.61 -7.60 4.69
N ILE A 63 -3.99 -8.73 4.11
CA ILE A 63 -3.81 -9.00 2.67
C ILE A 63 -4.62 -8.02 1.82
N LYS A 64 -5.87 -7.72 2.19
CA LYS A 64 -6.70 -6.72 1.49
C LYS A 64 -6.06 -5.33 1.51
N GLN A 65 -5.51 -4.91 2.65
CA GLN A 65 -4.82 -3.63 2.76
C GLN A 65 -3.55 -3.60 1.91
N ALA A 66 -2.77 -4.68 1.92
CA ALA A 66 -1.57 -4.79 1.10
C ALA A 66 -1.90 -4.75 -0.41
N ASP A 67 -2.94 -5.45 -0.85
CA ASP A 67 -3.39 -5.44 -2.25
C ASP A 67 -3.83 -4.03 -2.70
N ALA A 68 -4.60 -3.34 -1.87
CA ALA A 68 -5.01 -1.96 -2.13
C ALA A 68 -3.81 -1.00 -2.24
N ALA A 69 -2.82 -1.15 -1.34
CA ALA A 69 -1.59 -0.36 -1.38
C ALA A 69 -0.77 -0.64 -2.66
N VAL A 70 -0.60 -1.91 -3.03
CA VAL A 70 0.11 -2.31 -4.27
C VAL A 70 -0.58 -1.74 -5.50
N LYS A 71 -1.91 -1.81 -5.56
CA LYS A 71 -2.69 -1.26 -6.68
C LYS A 71 -2.50 0.24 -6.82
N LEU A 72 -2.60 0.99 -5.72
CA LEU A 72 -2.40 2.44 -5.71
C LEU A 72 -0.99 2.82 -6.18
N VAL A 73 0.03 2.12 -5.69
CA VAL A 73 1.43 2.32 -6.07
C VAL A 73 1.63 2.03 -7.56
N HIS A 74 1.05 0.93 -8.06
CA HIS A 74 1.11 0.57 -9.47
C HIS A 74 0.46 1.61 -10.38
N GLU A 75 -0.69 2.16 -9.98
CA GLU A 75 -1.38 3.24 -10.70
C GLU A 75 -0.51 4.52 -10.77
N LYS A 76 0.07 4.94 -9.64
CA LYS A 76 0.97 6.12 -9.57
C LYS A 76 2.22 5.93 -10.45
N PHE A 77 2.88 4.78 -10.36
CA PHE A 77 4.06 4.50 -11.19
C PHE A 77 3.74 4.39 -12.68
N SER A 78 2.59 3.81 -13.04
CA SER A 78 2.15 3.74 -14.43
C SER A 78 1.90 5.13 -15.02
N ALA A 79 1.28 6.03 -14.26
CA ALA A 79 1.09 7.42 -14.68
C ALA A 79 2.44 8.15 -14.87
N LEU A 80 3.37 8.01 -13.93
CA LEU A 80 4.73 8.58 -14.04
C LEU A 80 5.51 7.98 -15.21
N ALA A 81 5.37 6.69 -15.49
CA ALA A 81 6.02 6.03 -16.62
C ALA A 81 5.49 6.56 -17.96
N ALA A 82 4.16 6.72 -18.08
CA ALA A 82 3.53 7.29 -19.26
C ALA A 82 3.95 8.75 -19.49
N GLU A 83 4.00 9.56 -18.42
CA GLU A 83 4.48 10.94 -18.47
C GLU A 83 5.95 11.02 -18.89
N ASN A 84 6.82 10.16 -18.32
CA ASN A 84 8.22 10.07 -18.72
C ASN A 84 8.40 9.67 -20.18
N ALA A 85 7.58 8.75 -20.69
CA ALA A 85 7.60 8.38 -22.10
C ALA A 85 7.24 9.58 -22.98
N ARG A 86 6.21 10.35 -22.59
CA ARG A 86 5.80 11.58 -23.28
C ARG A 86 6.90 12.63 -23.30
N LEU A 87 7.53 12.90 -22.16
CA LEU A 87 8.66 13.82 -22.03
C LEU A 87 9.83 13.43 -22.95
N LYS A 88 10.21 12.15 -22.97
CA LYS A 88 11.29 11.64 -23.83
C LYS A 88 10.97 11.76 -25.32
N SER A 89 9.70 11.63 -25.69
CA SER A 89 9.25 11.77 -27.07
C SER A 89 8.96 13.21 -27.49
N ALA A 90 9.03 14.19 -26.57
CA ALA A 90 8.64 15.56 -26.88
C ALA A 90 9.71 16.23 -27.75
N HIS A 91 9.28 16.76 -28.89
CA HIS A 91 10.13 17.47 -29.84
C HIS A 91 9.32 18.57 -30.54
N PRO A 92 9.98 19.64 -31.03
CA PRO A 92 9.30 20.69 -31.77
C PRO A 92 8.68 20.12 -33.04
N GLN A 93 7.48 20.57 -33.38
CA GLN A 93 6.83 20.13 -34.61
C GLN A 93 7.67 20.53 -35.83
N PRO A 94 7.99 19.59 -36.73
CA PRO A 94 8.66 19.92 -38.00
C PRO A 94 7.85 20.97 -38.76
N PHE A 95 8.52 22.04 -39.19
CA PHE A 95 7.90 23.15 -39.94
C PHE A 95 6.75 23.87 -39.20
N GLY A 96 6.69 23.76 -37.87
CA GLY A 96 5.77 24.54 -37.04
C GLY A 96 6.20 26.01 -36.87
N PRO A 97 5.35 26.86 -36.26
CA PRO A 97 5.65 28.28 -36.04
C PRO A 97 6.95 28.52 -35.27
N GLU A 98 7.24 27.67 -34.27
CA GLU A 98 8.47 27.77 -33.47
C GLU A 98 9.71 27.34 -34.24
N MET A 99 9.58 26.38 -35.17
CA MET A 99 10.65 26.03 -36.10
C MET A 99 10.93 27.18 -37.07
N MET A 100 9.89 27.85 -37.58
CA MET A 100 10.06 29.02 -38.45
C MET A 100 10.76 30.17 -37.73
N LYS A 101 10.33 30.50 -36.49
CA LYS A 101 11.02 31.49 -35.65
C LYS A 101 12.49 31.13 -35.39
N ALA A 102 12.79 29.85 -35.18
CA ALA A 102 14.15 29.37 -34.99
C ALA A 102 15.01 29.55 -36.25
N LEU A 103 14.45 29.29 -37.44
CA LEU A 103 15.10 29.53 -38.72
C LEU A 103 15.36 31.03 -38.95
N ASP A 104 14.37 31.89 -38.69
CA ASP A 104 14.52 33.35 -38.80
C ASP A 104 15.63 33.87 -37.87
N ALA A 105 15.70 33.34 -36.64
CA ALA A 105 16.73 33.69 -35.67
C ALA A 105 18.13 33.21 -36.09
N TYR A 106 18.22 32.07 -36.77
CA TYR A 106 19.47 31.58 -37.35
C TYR A 106 19.91 32.45 -38.53
N GLU A 107 19.02 32.66 -39.50
CA GLU A 107 19.29 33.41 -40.73
C GLU A 107 19.77 34.84 -40.45
N LYS A 108 19.22 35.48 -39.42
CA LYS A 108 19.62 36.84 -39.00
C LYS A 108 21.11 36.99 -38.68
N TYR A 109 21.78 35.95 -38.19
CA TYR A 109 23.18 36.01 -37.77
C TYR A 109 24.10 35.08 -38.56
N GLN A 110 23.57 34.37 -39.57
CA GLN A 110 24.29 33.29 -40.25
C GLN A 110 25.59 33.76 -40.94
N ASP A 111 25.61 34.99 -41.45
CA ASP A 111 26.74 35.52 -42.23
C ASP A 111 27.83 36.16 -41.36
N GLU A 112 27.49 36.65 -40.17
CA GLU A 112 28.41 37.36 -39.28
C GLU A 112 28.91 36.51 -38.12
N VAL A 113 27.97 35.88 -37.39
CA VAL A 113 28.25 35.12 -36.16
C VAL A 113 27.34 33.88 -36.13
N PRO A 114 27.65 32.85 -36.95
CA PRO A 114 26.78 31.69 -37.14
C PRO A 114 26.52 30.92 -35.84
N GLU A 115 27.45 30.93 -34.88
CA GLU A 115 27.27 30.33 -33.55
C GLU A 115 26.14 31.02 -32.77
N THR A 116 26.00 32.35 -32.89
CA THR A 116 24.93 33.11 -32.25
C THR A 116 23.58 32.78 -32.86
N GLY A 117 23.52 32.67 -34.20
CA GLY A 117 22.32 32.21 -34.92
C GLY A 117 21.89 30.82 -34.47
N MET A 118 22.83 29.87 -34.39
CA MET A 118 22.57 28.50 -33.92
C MET A 118 22.08 28.47 -32.47
N LEU A 119 22.72 29.23 -31.57
CA LEU A 119 22.36 29.23 -30.15
C LEU A 119 20.96 29.84 -29.93
N ASN A 120 20.63 30.91 -30.64
CA ASN A 120 19.31 31.53 -30.58
C ASN A 120 18.21 30.58 -31.09
N ALA A 121 18.44 29.93 -32.24
CA ALA A 121 17.53 28.92 -32.78
C ALA A 121 17.33 27.76 -31.80
N PHE A 122 18.40 27.27 -31.18
CA PHE A 122 18.35 26.20 -30.18
C PHE A 122 17.49 26.59 -28.97
N PHE A 123 17.67 27.79 -28.41
CA PHE A 123 16.86 28.22 -27.25
C PHE A 123 15.38 28.36 -27.59
N ILE A 124 15.03 28.90 -28.77
CA ILE A 124 13.64 28.97 -29.24
C ILE A 124 13.02 27.56 -29.30
N LEU A 125 13.72 26.62 -29.95
CA LEU A 125 13.23 25.24 -30.09
C LEU A 125 13.11 24.54 -28.74
N ARG A 126 14.13 24.66 -27.88
CA ARG A 126 14.10 24.06 -26.54
C ARG A 126 12.96 24.62 -25.70
N ASP A 127 12.78 25.93 -25.68
CA ASP A 127 11.79 26.59 -24.83
C ASP A 127 10.36 26.42 -25.36
N SER A 128 10.21 26.07 -26.64
CA SER A 128 8.93 25.69 -27.24
C SER A 128 8.38 24.35 -26.73
N ILE A 129 9.25 23.46 -26.23
CA ILE A 129 8.84 22.16 -25.70
C ILE A 129 8.33 22.37 -24.27
N ARG A 130 7.04 22.65 -24.14
CA ARG A 130 6.34 22.73 -22.86
C ARG A 130 5.42 21.53 -22.69
N VAL A 131 5.76 20.68 -21.74
CA VAL A 131 5.11 19.40 -21.47
C VAL A 131 4.71 19.42 -20.02
N ASP A 132 3.41 19.58 -19.74
CA ASP A 132 2.92 19.55 -18.36
C ASP A 132 3.25 18.21 -17.69
N THR A 133 3.53 18.23 -16.38
CA THR A 133 3.93 17.04 -15.63
C THR A 133 2.98 16.74 -14.47
N PRO A 134 1.67 16.59 -14.71
CA PRO A 134 0.68 16.45 -13.65
C PRO A 134 0.90 15.22 -12.76
N ALA A 135 1.45 14.11 -13.29
CA ALA A 135 1.74 12.93 -12.48
C ALA A 135 2.93 13.19 -11.55
N THR A 136 3.96 13.90 -12.02
CA THR A 136 5.07 14.36 -11.17
C THR A 136 4.59 15.37 -10.13
N ASP A 137 3.74 16.32 -10.51
CA ASP A 137 3.19 17.33 -9.58
C ASP A 137 2.36 16.66 -8.47
N ALA A 138 1.49 15.71 -8.83
CA ALA A 138 0.73 14.92 -7.87
C ALA A 138 1.63 14.05 -6.97
N PHE A 139 2.71 13.48 -7.51
CA PHE A 139 3.70 12.75 -6.73
C PHE A 139 4.40 13.66 -5.71
N LEU A 140 4.85 14.85 -6.12
CA LEU A 140 5.49 15.82 -5.23
C LEU A 140 4.53 16.35 -4.16
N ALA A 141 3.26 16.56 -4.52
CA ALA A 141 2.19 16.89 -3.58
C ALA A 141 2.01 15.81 -2.49
N GLU A 142 2.00 14.53 -2.89
CA GLU A 142 1.96 13.41 -1.94
C GLU A 142 3.20 13.39 -1.04
N VAL A 143 4.40 13.53 -1.59
CA VAL A 143 5.65 13.54 -0.79
C VAL A 143 5.64 14.68 0.23
N ARG A 144 5.14 15.86 -0.14
CA ARG A 144 4.96 16.98 0.79
C ARG A 144 3.96 16.64 1.89
N ALA A 145 2.81 16.03 1.55
CA ALA A 145 1.81 15.60 2.52
C ALA A 145 2.38 14.56 3.51
N GLN A 146 3.13 13.58 3.01
CA GLN A 146 3.82 12.59 3.84
C GLN A 146 4.87 13.23 4.75
N GLY A 147 5.58 14.27 4.28
CA GLY A 147 6.48 15.06 5.11
C GLY A 147 5.79 15.72 6.29
N VAL A 148 4.58 16.25 6.07
CA VAL A 148 3.74 16.83 7.14
C VAL A 148 3.31 15.74 8.13
N GLU A 149 2.83 14.60 7.63
CA GLU A 149 2.42 13.47 8.47
C GLU A 149 3.56 12.92 9.33
N MET A 150 4.76 12.76 8.77
CA MET A 150 5.95 12.34 9.53
C MET A 150 6.31 13.37 10.62
N ALA A 151 6.19 14.67 10.33
CA ALA A 151 6.42 15.70 11.34
C ALA A 151 5.38 15.62 12.48
N MET A 152 4.11 15.36 12.15
CA MET A 152 3.04 15.17 13.12
C MET A 152 3.27 13.96 14.02
N GLU A 153 3.66 12.82 13.44
CA GLU A 153 3.98 11.60 14.21
C GLU A 153 5.15 11.85 15.17
N HIS A 154 6.19 12.55 14.71
CA HIS A 154 7.31 12.94 15.57
C HIS A 154 6.86 13.86 16.70
N MET A 155 6.02 14.87 16.42
CA MET A 155 5.44 15.75 17.43
C MET A 155 4.62 14.97 18.47
N GLN A 156 3.79 14.02 18.04
CA GLN A 156 3.00 13.18 18.93
C GLN A 156 3.89 12.31 19.83
N SER A 157 4.95 11.72 19.26
CA SER A 157 5.90 10.89 20.01
C SER A 157 6.68 11.66 21.08
N SER A 158 6.83 12.98 20.92
CA SER A 158 7.53 13.85 21.88
C SER A 158 6.78 14.08 23.19
N GLY A 159 5.53 13.60 23.31
CA GLY A 159 4.73 13.68 24.54
C GLY A 159 4.12 15.06 24.80
N SER A 160 4.22 16.00 23.85
CA SER A 160 3.64 17.32 24.00
C SER A 160 2.13 17.30 23.75
N LEU A 161 1.36 17.29 24.85
CA LEU A 161 -0.11 17.29 24.85
C LEU A 161 -0.76 18.62 24.43
N THR A 162 0.04 19.67 24.16
CA THR A 162 -0.44 21.04 23.90
C THR A 162 -0.72 21.33 22.42
N PHE A 163 -0.63 20.33 21.54
CA PHE A 163 -0.70 20.53 20.08
C PHE A 163 -1.96 19.95 19.42
N GLY A 164 -3.06 19.72 20.15
CA GLY A 164 -4.29 19.14 19.59
C GLY A 164 -4.82 19.90 18.37
N ASP A 165 -4.89 21.23 18.45
CA ASP A 165 -5.33 22.08 17.33
C ASP A 165 -4.32 22.08 16.17
N CYS A 166 -3.02 22.01 16.48
CA CYS A 166 -1.98 21.87 15.46
C CYS A 166 -2.09 20.54 14.73
N TYR A 167 -2.47 19.46 15.40
CA TYR A 167 -2.65 18.16 14.78
C TYR A 167 -3.81 18.14 13.78
N ILE A 168 -4.93 18.81 14.11
CA ILE A 168 -6.07 18.96 13.19
C ILE A 168 -5.64 19.80 11.97
N SER A 169 -5.01 20.95 12.21
CA SER A 169 -4.58 21.85 11.14
C SER A 169 -3.54 21.21 10.21
N LEU A 170 -2.59 20.44 10.74
CA LEU A 170 -1.59 19.74 9.93
C LEU A 170 -2.19 18.58 9.12
N ASN A 171 -3.20 17.87 9.65
CA ASN A 171 -3.95 16.88 8.88
C ASN A 171 -4.70 17.52 7.70
N GLU A 172 -5.37 18.64 7.95
CA GLU A 172 -6.08 19.39 6.91
C GLU A 172 -5.10 19.89 5.84
N PHE A 173 -3.96 20.44 6.26
CA PHE A 173 -2.91 20.89 5.35
C PHE A 173 -2.34 19.75 4.49
N ALA A 174 -2.07 18.58 5.09
CA ALA A 174 -1.64 17.39 4.33
C ALA A 174 -2.70 16.95 3.30
N ALA A 175 -3.99 17.05 3.65
CA ALA A 175 -5.09 16.75 2.73
C ALA A 175 -5.22 17.80 1.60
N GLU A 176 -4.98 19.08 1.89
CA GLU A 176 -4.96 20.15 0.88
C GLU A 176 -3.80 19.98 -0.11
N LEU A 177 -2.61 19.64 0.38
CA LEU A 177 -1.44 19.36 -0.46
C LEU A 177 -1.76 18.30 -1.51
N ARG A 178 -2.43 17.19 -1.12
CA ARG A 178 -2.84 16.12 -2.04
C ARG A 178 -3.84 16.57 -3.12
N LYS A 179 -4.63 17.61 -2.84
CA LYS A 179 -5.57 18.20 -3.81
C LYS A 179 -4.90 19.22 -4.74
N GLY A 180 -3.61 19.49 -4.55
CA GLY A 180 -2.91 20.59 -5.23
C GLY A 180 -3.27 21.97 -4.69
N GLY A 181 -3.92 22.06 -3.52
CA GLY A 181 -4.16 23.32 -2.83
C GLY A 181 -2.88 23.87 -2.21
N ASN A 182 -2.64 25.18 -2.35
CA ASN A 182 -1.44 25.93 -1.92
C ASN A 182 -0.19 25.86 -2.82
N GLN A 183 -0.35 25.67 -4.13
CA GLN A 183 0.69 26.01 -5.13
C GLN A 183 0.28 27.20 -6.00
#